data_AF-A0A7J6TS70-F1
#
_entry.id   AF-A0A7J6TS70-F1
#
_cell.length_a   1.000
_cell.length_b   1.000
_cell.length_c   1.000
_cell.angle_alpha   90.00
_cell.angle_beta   90.00
_cell.angle_gamma   90.00
#
_symmetry.space_group_name_H-M   'P 1'
#
loop_
_entity.id
_entity.type
_entity.pdbx_description
1 polymer ?
#
loop_
_entity_poly.entity_id
_entity_poly.type
_entity_poly.pdbx_seq_one_letter_code
_entity_poly.pdbx_strand_id
1 'polypeptide(L)'
;MRLRSVLLLPLLLVVRPECVLSAVEGWASDSGFPSGSYRVLDDPEASCDAVAEALMLSVNAVGAELTALKDTTFALAGDIGPLLLDPGLPHTARANISSSLFPPVSASVRLVWSLVELSAYTSMKRQTCIGQVVREGLHRALLSSAEAIRQLVGCMWHMVNLGSFGDYGSPHRNLQLLLGLFPALFESLNLVSDAVQQIGIDSISIGNAAHEPEGMFTNTVVLYRKLFPERAHLDKGILRTILRLLPMDSSLCDFGGLDGRYALWLNDTGLVEAYAVDGIRGIFELTDGAVMEADLTTPNLTLWRQFDCVLSLEVAEHIPKQHERVFLENLARHARECLIVSWALPETLGEGHVNSMSEEESHRRVVEVTGFVRDDTATKMLRESAEIEWIASTVAMYVKPNSRSDV
;
A
#
# COMPACT_ATOMS: atom_id res chain seq x y z
N MET A 1 -34.41 -7.82 -19.75
CA MET A 1 -34.57 -7.28 -18.37
C MET A 1 -33.94 -8.15 -17.26
N ARG A 2 -33.16 -9.21 -17.58
CA ARG A 2 -32.46 -10.09 -16.60
C ARG A 2 -30.94 -10.18 -16.83
N LEU A 3 -30.30 -9.11 -17.31
CA LEU A 3 -28.83 -9.00 -17.37
C LEU A 3 -28.27 -7.84 -16.54
N ARG A 4 -29.13 -7.00 -15.95
CA ARG A 4 -28.71 -5.90 -15.07
C ARG A 4 -28.15 -6.38 -13.73
N SER A 5 -28.54 -7.56 -13.26
CA SER A 5 -28.08 -8.15 -11.99
C SER A 5 -26.69 -8.79 -12.06
N VAL A 6 -26.21 -9.16 -13.26
CA VAL A 6 -24.88 -9.79 -13.44
C VAL A 6 -23.77 -8.73 -13.52
N LEU A 7 -24.08 -7.55 -14.06
CA LEU A 7 -23.13 -6.44 -14.24
C LEU A 7 -22.99 -5.55 -13.00
N LEU A 8 -23.88 -5.67 -12.02
CA LEU A 8 -23.84 -4.91 -10.76
C LEU A 8 -23.12 -5.64 -9.62
N LEU A 9 -22.84 -6.94 -9.76
CA LEU A 9 -22.17 -7.71 -8.71
C LEU A 9 -20.73 -7.24 -8.43
N PRO A 10 -19.92 -6.84 -9.44
CA PRO A 10 -18.58 -6.31 -9.19
C PRO A 10 -18.61 -4.88 -8.60
N LEU A 11 -19.71 -4.13 -8.79
CA LEU A 11 -19.89 -2.77 -8.26
C LEU A 11 -20.29 -2.76 -6.77
N LEU A 12 -20.63 -3.92 -6.20
CA LEU A 12 -20.93 -4.09 -4.78
C LEU A 12 -19.71 -4.58 -3.97
N LEU A 13 -18.53 -4.69 -4.59
CA LEU A 13 -17.27 -5.13 -3.96
C LEU A 13 -16.58 -4.03 -3.13
N VAL A 14 -17.36 -3.23 -2.41
CA VAL A 14 -16.86 -2.55 -1.20
C VAL A 14 -17.45 -3.33 -0.04
N VAL A 15 -16.76 -4.43 0.30
CA VAL A 15 -17.34 -5.51 1.08
C VAL A 15 -17.35 -5.12 2.56
N ARG A 16 -18.54 -5.08 3.17
CA ARG A 16 -18.66 -5.14 4.63
C ARG A 16 -18.20 -6.53 5.09
N PRO A 17 -17.50 -6.69 6.22
CA PRO A 17 -17.00 -8.00 6.70
C PRO A 17 -18.06 -9.11 6.68
N GLU A 18 -19.32 -8.76 6.98
CA GLU A 18 -20.49 -9.63 6.96
C GLU A 18 -20.76 -10.27 5.58
N CYS A 19 -20.49 -9.56 4.49
CA CYS A 19 -20.65 -10.05 3.12
C CYS A 19 -19.50 -10.98 2.71
N VAL A 20 -18.28 -10.77 3.22
CA VAL A 20 -17.14 -11.69 3.02
C VAL A 20 -17.45 -13.03 3.68
N LEU A 21 -17.88 -13.01 4.94
CA LEU A 21 -18.20 -14.21 5.70
C LEU A 21 -19.33 -15.02 5.07
N SER A 22 -20.39 -14.35 4.60
CA SER A 22 -21.51 -15.03 3.91
C SER A 22 -21.07 -15.66 2.58
N ALA A 23 -20.15 -15.02 1.84
CA ALA A 23 -19.61 -15.58 0.60
C ALA A 23 -18.72 -16.80 0.88
N VAL A 24 -17.88 -16.75 1.92
CA VAL A 24 -17.06 -17.88 2.37
C VAL A 24 -17.93 -19.02 2.92
N GLU A 25 -19.00 -18.71 3.64
CA GLU A 25 -19.98 -19.68 4.17
C GLU A 25 -20.70 -20.46 3.06
N GLY A 26 -21.24 -19.76 2.07
CA GLY A 26 -21.93 -20.39 0.94
C GLY A 26 -20.99 -21.23 0.06
N TRP A 27 -19.72 -20.86 0.00
CA TRP A 27 -18.72 -21.68 -0.70
C TRP A 27 -18.28 -22.90 0.12
N ALA A 28 -18.02 -22.75 1.43
CA ALA A 28 -17.54 -23.86 2.26
C ALA A 28 -18.55 -25.02 2.33
N SER A 29 -19.85 -24.73 2.19
CA SER A 29 -20.88 -25.75 2.04
C SER A 29 -20.82 -26.52 0.71
N ASP A 30 -20.34 -25.87 -0.36
CA ASP A 30 -20.35 -26.41 -1.73
C ASP A 30 -19.03 -27.13 -2.11
N SER A 31 -17.90 -26.76 -1.48
CA SER A 31 -16.56 -27.26 -1.82
C SER A 31 -16.00 -28.35 -0.89
N GLY A 32 -16.71 -28.69 0.19
CA GLY A 32 -16.23 -29.66 1.18
C GLY A 32 -15.06 -29.14 2.04
N PHE A 33 -14.79 -27.83 2.01
CA PHE A 33 -13.86 -27.19 2.93
C PHE A 33 -14.35 -27.34 4.38
N PRO A 34 -13.48 -27.56 5.37
CA PRO A 34 -13.93 -27.82 6.74
C PRO A 34 -14.79 -26.66 7.26
N SER A 35 -16.08 -26.95 7.48
CA SER A 35 -17.05 -25.96 7.93
C SER A 35 -16.61 -25.38 9.28
N GLY A 36 -16.30 -24.08 9.32
CA GLY A 36 -15.97 -23.36 10.55
C GLY A 36 -14.51 -22.93 10.70
N SER A 37 -13.57 -23.41 9.87
CA SER A 37 -12.16 -22.99 9.97
C SER A 37 -11.97 -21.49 9.71
N TYR A 38 -12.72 -20.91 8.77
CA TYR A 38 -12.69 -19.46 8.50
C TYR A 38 -13.33 -18.63 9.62
N ARG A 39 -14.22 -19.21 10.46
CA ARG A 39 -14.80 -18.49 11.60
C ARG A 39 -13.77 -18.18 12.66
N VAL A 40 -12.74 -19.03 12.79
CA VAL A 40 -11.59 -18.79 13.68
C VAL A 40 -10.80 -17.53 13.26
N LEU A 41 -10.82 -17.17 11.97
CA LEU A 41 -10.14 -15.97 11.46
C LEU A 41 -10.82 -14.68 11.91
N ASP A 42 -12.13 -14.71 12.21
CA ASP A 42 -12.89 -13.55 12.66
C ASP A 42 -13.26 -13.59 14.17
N ASP A 43 -13.23 -14.78 14.79
CA ASP A 43 -13.44 -14.95 16.24
C ASP A 43 -12.38 -14.16 17.02
N PRO A 44 -12.74 -13.15 17.83
CA PRO A 44 -11.79 -12.35 18.61
C PRO A 44 -11.08 -13.14 19.72
N GLU A 45 -11.66 -14.23 20.23
CA GLU A 45 -11.13 -15.03 21.34
C GLU A 45 -10.21 -16.17 20.88
N ALA A 46 -10.07 -16.38 19.57
CA ALA A 46 -9.20 -17.42 19.03
C ALA A 46 -7.72 -17.21 19.44
N SER A 47 -7.03 -18.29 19.81
CA SER A 47 -5.59 -18.26 20.10
C SER A 47 -4.77 -18.00 18.83
N CYS A 48 -3.55 -17.47 18.97
CA CYS A 48 -2.68 -17.25 17.81
C CYS A 48 -2.40 -18.56 17.05
N ASP A 49 -2.25 -19.68 17.75
CA ASP A 49 -2.05 -21.00 17.14
C ASP A 49 -3.26 -21.42 16.29
N ALA A 50 -4.48 -21.24 16.82
CA ALA A 50 -5.71 -21.56 16.11
C ALA A 50 -5.90 -20.68 14.87
N VAL A 51 -5.54 -19.38 14.96
CA VAL A 51 -5.57 -18.46 13.83
C VAL A 51 -4.54 -18.86 12.77
N ALA A 52 -3.32 -19.24 13.17
CA ALA A 52 -2.29 -19.70 12.25
C ALA A 52 -2.70 -20.98 11.53
N GLU A 53 -3.27 -21.96 12.25
CA GLU A 53 -3.81 -23.19 11.66
C GLU A 53 -4.95 -22.90 10.68
N ALA A 54 -5.88 -22.02 11.05
CA ALA A 54 -6.98 -21.60 10.18
C ALA A 54 -6.50 -20.88 8.91
N LEU A 55 -5.47 -20.04 9.00
CA LEU A 55 -4.84 -19.39 7.85
C LEU A 55 -4.20 -20.43 6.92
N MET A 56 -3.45 -21.38 7.48
CA MET A 56 -2.84 -22.47 6.71
C MET A 56 -3.87 -23.30 5.96
N LEU A 57 -4.95 -23.70 6.63
CA LEU A 57 -6.04 -24.45 5.99
C LEU A 57 -6.71 -23.64 4.89
N SER A 58 -7.02 -22.37 5.15
CA SER A 58 -7.66 -21.48 4.19
C SER A 58 -6.83 -21.35 2.93
N VAL A 59 -5.51 -21.17 3.06
CA VAL A 59 -4.66 -21.01 1.89
C VAL A 59 -4.41 -22.32 1.16
N ASN A 60 -4.26 -23.44 1.86
CA ASN A 60 -4.14 -24.73 1.19
C ASN A 60 -5.36 -25.01 0.29
N ALA A 61 -6.56 -24.62 0.73
CA ALA A 61 -7.76 -24.71 -0.10
C ALA A 61 -7.75 -23.71 -1.25
N VAL A 62 -7.30 -22.47 -1.04
CA VAL A 62 -7.09 -21.51 -2.13
C VAL A 62 -6.14 -22.09 -3.18
N GLY A 63 -5.00 -22.65 -2.77
CA GLY A 63 -4.02 -23.26 -3.69
C GLY A 63 -4.59 -24.42 -4.50
N ALA A 64 -5.41 -25.28 -3.89
CA ALA A 64 -6.08 -26.38 -4.58
C ALA A 64 -7.10 -25.87 -5.62
N GLU A 65 -7.93 -24.90 -5.24
CA GLU A 65 -8.93 -24.27 -6.12
C GLU A 65 -8.29 -23.50 -7.26
N LEU A 66 -7.15 -22.84 -7.02
CA LEU A 66 -6.35 -22.17 -8.04
C LEU A 66 -5.77 -23.14 -9.05
N THR A 67 -5.26 -24.27 -8.59
CA THR A 67 -4.74 -25.32 -9.48
C THR A 67 -5.86 -25.85 -10.36
N ALA A 68 -7.03 -26.14 -9.78
CA ALA A 68 -8.21 -26.55 -10.52
C ALA A 68 -8.68 -25.49 -11.53
N LEU A 69 -8.70 -24.21 -11.14
CA LEU A 69 -9.07 -23.09 -12.00
C LEU A 69 -8.09 -22.93 -13.17
N LYS A 70 -6.78 -23.05 -12.89
CA LYS A 70 -5.72 -23.01 -13.90
C LYS A 70 -5.92 -24.11 -14.92
N ASP A 71 -6.02 -25.36 -14.47
CA ASP A 71 -6.17 -26.52 -15.35
C ASP A 71 -7.44 -26.42 -16.20
N THR A 72 -8.55 -26.00 -15.58
CA THR A 72 -9.82 -25.75 -16.28
C THR A 72 -9.67 -24.65 -17.33
N THR A 73 -9.02 -23.53 -16.98
CA THR A 73 -8.87 -22.37 -17.89
C THR A 73 -7.92 -22.67 -19.06
N PHE A 74 -6.83 -23.40 -18.84
CA PHE A 74 -5.91 -23.81 -19.91
C PHE A 74 -6.53 -24.84 -20.86
N ALA A 75 -7.20 -25.84 -20.32
CA ALA A 75 -7.97 -26.79 -21.14
C ALA A 75 -8.99 -26.04 -22.00
N LEU A 76 -9.68 -25.08 -21.40
CA LEU A 76 -10.69 -24.27 -22.07
C LEU A 76 -10.13 -23.37 -23.18
N ALA A 77 -8.99 -22.69 -22.92
CA ALA A 77 -8.33 -21.86 -23.92
C ALA A 77 -7.87 -22.68 -25.13
N GLY A 78 -7.41 -23.93 -24.89
CA GLY A 78 -7.03 -24.86 -25.95
C GLY A 78 -8.23 -25.36 -26.77
N ASP A 79 -9.30 -25.78 -26.10
CA ASP A 79 -10.44 -26.46 -26.75
C ASP A 79 -11.43 -25.48 -27.40
N ILE A 80 -11.68 -24.33 -26.76
CA ILE A 80 -12.78 -23.42 -27.12
C ILE A 80 -12.29 -22.12 -27.76
N GLY A 81 -11.02 -21.74 -27.55
CA GLY A 81 -10.40 -20.57 -28.17
C GLY A 81 -10.63 -20.50 -29.69
N PRO A 82 -10.33 -21.56 -30.46
CA PRO A 82 -10.58 -21.59 -31.90
C PRO A 82 -12.07 -21.46 -32.29
N LEU A 83 -12.98 -22.05 -31.51
CA LEU A 83 -14.43 -22.00 -31.73
C LEU A 83 -15.02 -20.61 -31.50
N LEU A 84 -14.54 -19.88 -30.49
CA LEU A 84 -14.95 -18.49 -30.24
C LEU A 84 -14.41 -17.53 -31.30
N LEU A 85 -13.30 -17.88 -31.95
CA LEU A 85 -12.68 -17.14 -33.04
C LEU A 85 -13.25 -17.51 -34.42
N ASP A 86 -14.05 -18.58 -34.54
CA ASP A 86 -14.69 -18.98 -35.79
C ASP A 86 -15.79 -17.96 -36.17
N PRO A 87 -15.62 -17.19 -37.26
CA PRO A 87 -16.62 -16.22 -37.71
C PRO A 87 -17.95 -16.86 -38.12
N GLY A 88 -17.98 -18.16 -38.41
CA GLY A 88 -19.18 -18.93 -38.77
C GLY A 88 -20.03 -19.41 -37.59
N LEU A 89 -19.54 -19.29 -36.35
CA LEU A 89 -20.27 -19.79 -35.18
C LEU A 89 -21.52 -18.93 -34.89
N PRO A 90 -22.72 -19.53 -34.80
CA PRO A 90 -23.95 -18.80 -34.47
C PRO A 90 -23.83 -18.07 -33.12
N HIS A 91 -24.39 -16.86 -33.03
CA HIS A 91 -24.39 -16.07 -31.79
C HIS A 91 -24.99 -16.82 -30.60
N THR A 92 -25.99 -17.66 -30.82
CA THR A 92 -26.61 -18.51 -29.79
C THR A 92 -25.67 -19.60 -29.27
N ALA A 93 -24.86 -20.19 -30.15
CA ALA A 93 -23.84 -21.17 -29.77
C ALA A 93 -22.72 -20.50 -28.96
N ARG A 94 -22.26 -19.31 -29.39
CA ARG A 94 -21.30 -18.50 -28.61
C ARG A 94 -21.86 -18.13 -27.23
N ALA A 95 -23.13 -17.74 -27.14
CA ALA A 95 -23.79 -17.40 -25.89
C ALA A 95 -23.93 -18.60 -24.94
N ASN A 96 -24.26 -19.78 -25.46
CA ASN A 96 -24.36 -21.00 -24.67
C ASN A 96 -23.00 -21.43 -24.11
N ILE A 97 -21.96 -21.44 -24.95
CA ILE A 97 -20.57 -21.70 -24.55
C ILE A 97 -20.17 -20.74 -23.42
N SER A 98 -20.35 -19.44 -23.61
CA SER A 98 -20.12 -18.43 -22.59
C SER A 98 -20.88 -18.74 -21.28
N SER A 99 -22.19 -18.99 -21.35
CA SER A 99 -23.04 -19.20 -20.17
C SER A 99 -22.70 -20.44 -19.33
N SER A 100 -22.06 -21.45 -19.93
CA SER A 100 -21.62 -22.65 -19.21
C SER A 100 -20.26 -22.47 -18.52
N LEU A 101 -19.47 -21.47 -18.94
CA LEU A 101 -18.08 -21.29 -18.51
C LEU A 101 -17.94 -20.22 -17.43
N PHE A 102 -18.68 -19.13 -17.56
CA PHE A 102 -18.62 -18.03 -16.61
C PHE A 102 -19.03 -18.43 -15.17
N PRO A 103 -20.05 -19.27 -14.94
CA PRO A 103 -20.47 -19.60 -13.57
C PRO A 103 -19.39 -20.30 -12.72
N PRO A 104 -18.76 -21.43 -13.14
CA PRO A 104 -17.75 -22.11 -12.32
C PRO A 104 -16.48 -21.27 -12.14
N VAL A 105 -15.97 -20.63 -13.20
CA VAL A 105 -14.82 -19.71 -13.11
C VAL A 105 -15.11 -18.57 -12.12
N SER A 106 -16.33 -18.00 -12.18
CA SER A 106 -16.71 -16.93 -11.26
C SER A 106 -16.83 -17.38 -9.81
N ALA A 107 -17.18 -18.65 -9.55
CA ALA A 107 -17.29 -19.18 -8.20
C ALA A 107 -15.91 -19.37 -7.56
N SER A 108 -14.97 -20.01 -8.26
CA SER A 108 -13.60 -20.18 -7.77
C SER A 108 -12.88 -18.83 -7.62
N VAL A 109 -13.08 -17.87 -8.54
CA VAL A 109 -12.52 -16.52 -8.39
C VAL A 109 -13.07 -15.80 -7.16
N ARG A 110 -14.40 -15.88 -6.92
CA ARG A 110 -15.03 -15.28 -5.73
C ARG A 110 -14.48 -15.86 -4.44
N LEU A 111 -14.34 -17.19 -4.38
CA LEU A 111 -13.76 -17.86 -3.24
C LEU A 111 -12.38 -17.31 -2.93
N VAL A 112 -11.48 -17.42 -3.91
CA VAL A 112 -10.07 -17.14 -3.74
C VAL A 112 -9.90 -15.71 -3.24
N TRP A 113 -10.65 -14.80 -3.83
CA TRP A 113 -10.74 -13.41 -3.40
C TRP A 113 -11.20 -13.27 -1.95
N SER A 114 -12.33 -13.86 -1.56
CA SER A 114 -12.86 -13.74 -0.20
C SER A 114 -11.92 -14.30 0.86
N LEU A 115 -11.16 -15.37 0.55
CA LEU A 115 -10.17 -15.91 1.47
C LEU A 115 -8.92 -15.02 1.55
N VAL A 116 -8.44 -14.45 0.45
CA VAL A 116 -7.34 -13.47 0.47
C VAL A 116 -7.72 -12.23 1.27
N GLU A 117 -8.94 -11.69 1.06
CA GLU A 117 -9.47 -10.57 1.84
C GLU A 117 -9.55 -10.90 3.33
N LEU A 118 -10.14 -12.05 3.68
CA LEU A 118 -10.30 -12.45 5.07
C LEU A 118 -8.94 -12.69 5.73
N SER A 119 -8.02 -13.39 5.07
CA SER A 119 -6.67 -13.63 5.59
C SER A 119 -5.87 -12.33 5.77
N ALA A 120 -5.91 -11.42 4.79
CA ALA A 120 -5.25 -10.12 4.90
C ALA A 120 -5.88 -9.23 5.99
N TYR A 121 -7.21 -9.24 6.10
CA TYR A 121 -7.91 -8.53 7.18
C TYR A 121 -7.52 -9.08 8.56
N THR A 122 -7.53 -10.40 8.73
CA THR A 122 -7.11 -11.04 9.97
C THR A 122 -5.63 -10.75 10.27
N SER A 123 -4.76 -10.72 9.25
CA SER A 123 -3.34 -10.37 9.41
C SER A 123 -3.12 -8.92 9.84
N MET A 124 -3.97 -7.99 9.39
CA MET A 124 -3.98 -6.61 9.86
C MET A 124 -4.54 -6.47 11.28
N LYS A 125 -5.57 -7.24 11.64
CA LYS A 125 -6.23 -7.17 12.96
C LYS A 125 -5.40 -7.84 14.06
N ARG A 126 -4.67 -8.91 13.73
CA ARG A 126 -3.92 -9.76 14.68
C ARG A 126 -2.40 -9.70 14.43
N GLN A 127 -1.85 -8.49 14.35
CA GLN A 127 -0.44 -8.26 14.04
C GLN A 127 0.53 -8.97 15.00
N THR A 128 0.12 -9.16 16.25
CA THR A 128 0.90 -9.86 17.29
C THR A 128 0.94 -11.39 17.11
N CYS A 129 -0.04 -11.96 16.40
CA CYS A 129 -0.15 -13.39 16.16
C CYS A 129 0.49 -13.83 14.83
N ILE A 130 0.58 -12.93 13.85
CA ILE A 130 0.94 -13.26 12.46
C ILE A 130 2.23 -12.53 12.13
N GLY A 131 3.30 -13.28 11.84
CA GLY A 131 4.63 -12.73 11.57
C GLY A 131 4.68 -11.81 10.34
N GLN A 132 5.66 -10.91 10.32
CA GLN A 132 5.79 -9.86 9.31
C GLN A 132 5.84 -10.38 7.87
N VAL A 133 6.60 -11.43 7.60
CA VAL A 133 6.74 -12.05 6.27
C VAL A 133 5.38 -12.48 5.72
N VAL A 134 4.59 -13.14 6.56
CA VAL A 134 3.25 -13.61 6.22
C VAL A 134 2.30 -12.44 5.96
N ARG A 135 2.32 -11.40 6.83
CA ARG A 135 1.52 -10.19 6.65
C ARG A 135 1.86 -9.49 5.33
N GLU A 136 3.14 -9.31 5.06
CA GLU A 136 3.61 -8.67 3.82
C GLU A 136 3.08 -9.40 2.59
N GLY A 137 3.25 -10.73 2.54
CA GLY A 137 2.81 -11.52 1.42
C GLY A 137 1.28 -11.49 1.22
N LEU A 138 0.49 -11.57 2.30
CA LEU A 138 -0.97 -11.41 2.24
C LEU A 138 -1.40 -10.01 1.79
N HIS A 139 -0.70 -8.96 2.23
CA HIS A 139 -1.01 -7.59 1.82
C HIS A 139 -0.64 -7.34 0.35
N ARG A 140 0.51 -7.85 -0.13
CA ARG A 140 0.91 -7.80 -1.55
C ARG A 140 -0.10 -8.53 -2.44
N ALA A 141 -0.53 -9.70 -2.01
CA ALA A 141 -1.56 -10.47 -2.68
C ALA A 141 -2.88 -9.69 -2.79
N LEU A 142 -3.34 -9.09 -1.68
CA LEU A 142 -4.54 -8.27 -1.68
C LEU A 142 -4.40 -7.06 -2.61
N LEU A 143 -3.25 -6.39 -2.60
CA LEU A 143 -2.98 -5.23 -3.47
C LEU A 143 -3.02 -5.60 -4.95
N SER A 144 -2.33 -6.68 -5.32
CA SER A 144 -2.29 -7.17 -6.71
C SER A 144 -3.67 -7.63 -7.16
N SER A 145 -4.41 -8.32 -6.30
CA SER A 145 -5.76 -8.75 -6.60
C SER A 145 -6.71 -7.55 -6.75
N ALA A 146 -6.58 -6.51 -5.92
CA ALA A 146 -7.37 -5.28 -6.03
C ALA A 146 -7.11 -4.55 -7.36
N GLU A 147 -5.85 -4.53 -7.82
CA GLU A 147 -5.50 -3.96 -9.11
C GLU A 147 -6.09 -4.76 -10.28
N ALA A 148 -6.05 -6.09 -10.22
CA ALA A 148 -6.72 -6.93 -11.21
C ALA A 148 -8.23 -6.66 -11.30
N ILE A 149 -8.90 -6.41 -10.16
CA ILE A 149 -10.31 -6.01 -10.14
C ILE A 149 -10.51 -4.63 -10.79
N ARG A 150 -9.67 -3.64 -10.47
CA ARG A 150 -9.77 -2.32 -11.10
C ARG A 150 -9.65 -2.42 -12.61
N GLN A 151 -8.72 -3.22 -13.11
CA GLN A 151 -8.57 -3.46 -14.54
C GLN A 151 -9.78 -4.18 -15.14
N LEU A 152 -10.32 -5.20 -14.46
CA LEU A 152 -11.53 -5.89 -14.88
C LEU A 152 -12.74 -4.94 -14.96
N VAL A 153 -12.96 -4.15 -13.91
CA VAL A 153 -14.04 -3.15 -13.85
C VAL A 153 -13.83 -2.07 -14.90
N GLY A 154 -12.60 -1.60 -15.10
CA GLY A 154 -12.25 -0.66 -16.17
C GLY A 154 -12.56 -1.20 -17.55
N CYS A 155 -12.21 -2.46 -17.83
CA CYS A 155 -12.54 -3.16 -19.07
C CYS A 155 -14.06 -3.27 -19.26
N MET A 156 -14.79 -3.71 -18.22
CA MET A 156 -16.25 -3.79 -18.26
C MET A 156 -16.91 -2.43 -18.50
N TRP A 157 -16.43 -1.39 -17.82
CA TRP A 157 -16.92 -0.03 -17.99
C TRP A 157 -16.65 0.49 -19.39
N HIS A 158 -15.47 0.23 -19.96
CA HIS A 158 -15.16 0.58 -21.34
C HIS A 158 -16.10 -0.08 -22.35
N MET A 159 -16.45 -1.36 -22.14
CA MET A 159 -17.44 -2.08 -22.96
C MET A 159 -18.83 -1.45 -22.89
N VAL A 160 -19.23 -0.95 -21.71
CA VAL A 160 -20.52 -0.25 -21.52
C VAL A 160 -20.50 1.15 -22.15
N ASN A 161 -19.44 1.93 -21.91
CA ASN A 161 -19.36 3.35 -22.28
C ASN A 161 -19.28 3.56 -23.81
N LEU A 162 -18.61 2.66 -24.55
CA LEU A 162 -18.55 2.74 -26.01
C LEU A 162 -19.87 2.32 -26.70
N GLY A 163 -20.96 2.05 -25.96
CA GLY A 163 -22.21 1.53 -26.53
C GLY A 163 -22.03 0.21 -27.29
N SER A 164 -20.88 -0.44 -27.17
CA SER A 164 -20.39 -1.48 -28.07
C SER A 164 -20.83 -2.87 -27.64
N PHE A 165 -22.09 -2.99 -27.22
CA PHE A 165 -22.83 -4.25 -27.36
C PHE A 165 -23.45 -4.39 -28.77
N GLY A 166 -23.37 -3.35 -29.60
CA GLY A 166 -23.75 -3.40 -31.02
C GLY A 166 -22.52 -3.46 -31.93
N ASP A 167 -22.41 -4.55 -32.70
CA ASP A 167 -21.70 -4.82 -33.97
C ASP A 167 -20.32 -4.19 -34.32
N TYR A 168 -19.74 -3.29 -33.54
CA TYR A 168 -18.46 -2.61 -33.83
C TYR A 168 -17.39 -2.79 -32.75
N GLY A 169 -17.71 -3.40 -31.60
CA GLY A 169 -16.71 -3.86 -30.63
C GLY A 169 -16.28 -5.27 -30.97
N SER A 170 -15.07 -5.48 -31.52
CA SER A 170 -14.65 -6.83 -31.91
C SER A 170 -14.62 -7.74 -30.67
N PRO A 171 -15.37 -8.86 -30.66
CA PRO A 171 -15.35 -9.82 -29.56
C PRO A 171 -13.93 -10.34 -29.28
N HIS A 172 -13.08 -10.37 -30.32
CA HIS A 172 -11.66 -10.68 -30.20
C HIS A 172 -10.93 -9.71 -29.26
N ARG A 173 -11.13 -8.39 -29.38
CA ARG A 173 -10.39 -7.43 -28.53
C ARG A 173 -10.83 -7.55 -27.07
N ASN A 174 -12.11 -7.79 -26.83
CA ASN A 174 -12.66 -8.01 -25.49
C ASN A 174 -12.15 -9.33 -24.88
N LEU A 175 -12.12 -10.41 -25.67
CA LEU A 175 -11.55 -11.68 -25.25
C LEU A 175 -10.04 -11.55 -24.98
N GLN A 176 -9.30 -10.81 -25.80
CA GLN A 176 -7.87 -10.58 -25.61
C GLN A 176 -7.57 -9.73 -24.36
N LEU A 177 -8.39 -8.72 -24.07
CA LEU A 177 -8.30 -7.95 -22.82
C LEU A 177 -8.61 -8.83 -21.61
N LEU A 178 -9.68 -9.64 -21.66
CA LEU A 178 -10.01 -10.60 -20.60
C LEU A 178 -8.88 -11.63 -20.40
N LEU A 179 -8.33 -12.18 -21.49
CA LEU A 179 -7.20 -13.11 -21.46
C LEU A 179 -5.93 -12.44 -20.88
N GLY A 180 -5.74 -11.14 -21.13
CA GLY A 180 -4.65 -10.35 -20.55
C GLY A 180 -4.77 -10.07 -19.04
N LEU A 181 -5.96 -10.25 -18.44
CA LEU A 181 -6.17 -10.14 -16.99
C LEU A 181 -5.74 -11.40 -16.24
N PHE A 182 -5.76 -12.58 -16.89
CA PHE A 182 -5.43 -13.85 -16.25
C PHE A 182 -3.97 -13.93 -15.77
N PRO A 183 -2.95 -13.43 -16.50
CA PRO A 183 -1.58 -13.37 -15.98
C PRO A 183 -1.47 -12.56 -14.69
N ALA A 184 -2.11 -11.39 -14.60
CA ALA A 184 -2.07 -10.54 -13.41
C ALA A 184 -2.80 -11.18 -12.22
N LEU A 185 -3.97 -11.79 -12.47
CA LEU A 185 -4.67 -12.61 -11.48
C LEU A 185 -3.78 -13.79 -11.06
N PHE A 186 -3.16 -14.50 -12.00
CA PHE A 186 -2.33 -15.66 -11.67
C PHE A 186 -1.07 -15.27 -10.89
N GLU A 187 -0.47 -14.12 -11.20
CA GLU A 187 0.66 -13.55 -10.47
C GLU A 187 0.27 -13.11 -9.05
N SER A 188 -0.86 -12.41 -8.89
CA SER A 188 -1.41 -12.05 -7.57
C SER A 188 -1.59 -13.28 -6.69
N LEU A 189 -1.96 -14.40 -7.30
CA LEU A 189 -2.27 -15.66 -6.66
C LEU A 189 -1.03 -16.52 -6.39
N ASN A 190 0.00 -16.47 -7.24
CA ASN A 190 1.30 -17.04 -6.93
C ASN A 190 1.94 -16.31 -5.74
N LEU A 191 1.80 -14.99 -5.65
CA LEU A 191 2.26 -14.23 -4.48
C LEU A 191 1.54 -14.67 -3.18
N VAL A 192 0.24 -14.97 -3.23
CA VAL A 192 -0.48 -15.60 -2.09
C VAL A 192 0.13 -16.95 -1.74
N SER A 193 0.30 -17.81 -2.75
CA SER A 193 0.81 -19.17 -2.56
C SER A 193 2.22 -19.15 -1.95
N ASP A 194 3.12 -18.32 -2.48
CA ASP A 194 4.51 -18.20 -2.04
C ASP A 194 4.60 -17.61 -0.62
N ALA A 195 3.82 -16.56 -0.33
CA ALA A 195 3.71 -15.96 0.99
C ALA A 195 3.29 -16.98 2.07
N VAL A 196 2.49 -17.96 1.67
CA VAL A 196 1.87 -18.90 2.59
C VAL A 196 2.66 -20.19 2.73
N GLN A 197 3.37 -20.63 1.69
CA GLN A 197 4.39 -21.67 1.84
C GLN A 197 5.47 -21.29 2.88
N GLN A 198 5.67 -19.99 3.11
CA GLN A 198 6.55 -19.46 4.15
C GLN A 198 5.93 -19.49 5.57
N ILE A 199 4.61 -19.64 5.73
CA ILE A 199 3.95 -19.76 7.05
C ILE A 199 4.47 -20.98 7.83
N GLY A 200 4.82 -22.08 7.16
CA GLY A 200 5.36 -23.27 7.82
C GLY A 200 6.83 -23.18 8.24
N ILE A 201 7.58 -22.18 7.77
CA ILE A 201 9.02 -21.99 8.07
C ILE A 201 9.20 -20.93 9.16
N ASP A 202 8.37 -19.89 9.17
CA ASP A 202 8.50 -18.73 10.06
C ASP A 202 7.33 -18.57 11.06
N SER A 203 6.46 -19.58 11.19
CA SER A 203 5.40 -19.57 12.21
C SER A 203 6.07 -19.38 13.58
N ILE A 204 5.77 -18.24 14.22
CA ILE A 204 6.32 -17.79 15.51
C ILE A 204 7.67 -17.05 15.37
N SER A 205 7.81 -16.10 14.43
CA SER A 205 8.65 -14.92 14.72
C SER A 205 7.82 -13.91 15.51
N ILE A 206 7.85 -14.07 16.84
CA ILE A 206 7.33 -13.12 17.83
C ILE A 206 8.21 -11.88 17.77
N GLY A 207 7.91 -11.01 16.81
CA GLY A 207 8.53 -9.71 16.66
C GLY A 207 7.44 -8.68 16.49
N ASN A 208 6.91 -8.19 17.62
CA ASN A 208 6.26 -6.90 17.67
C ASN A 208 7.31 -5.85 17.36
N ALA A 209 7.49 -5.56 16.09
CA ALA A 209 7.96 -4.26 15.73
C ALA A 209 7.40 -3.95 14.35
N ALA A 210 6.43 -3.04 14.28
CA ALA A 210 6.15 -2.35 13.03
C ALA A 210 7.38 -1.57 12.51
N HIS A 211 8.51 -1.63 13.20
CA HIS A 211 9.76 -0.93 12.97
C HIS A 211 10.96 -1.89 13.01
N GLU A 212 11.99 -1.63 12.22
CA GLU A 212 13.30 -2.27 12.36
C GLU A 212 14.07 -1.65 13.56
N PRO A 213 15.15 -2.30 14.06
CA PRO A 213 15.92 -1.80 15.21
C PRO A 213 16.44 -0.36 15.05
N GLU A 214 16.68 0.09 13.82
CA GLU A 214 17.15 1.42 13.48
C GLU A 214 16.01 2.47 13.39
N GLY A 215 14.75 2.06 13.52
CA GLY A 215 13.60 2.96 13.62
C GLY A 215 12.78 3.18 12.35
N MET A 216 13.21 2.65 11.20
CA MET A 216 12.38 2.63 9.98
C MET A 216 11.18 1.71 10.16
N PHE A 217 10.04 2.00 9.53
CA PHE A 217 8.92 1.07 9.53
C PHE A 217 9.26 -0.24 8.81
N THR A 218 8.41 -1.24 8.97
CA THR A 218 8.40 -2.42 8.12
C THR A 218 7.64 -2.12 6.83
N ASN A 219 7.95 -2.84 5.76
CA ASN A 219 7.27 -2.70 4.46
C ASN A 219 5.74 -2.85 4.53
N THR A 220 5.22 -3.55 5.54
CA THR A 220 3.78 -3.77 5.73
C THR A 220 2.99 -2.46 5.89
N VAL A 221 3.63 -1.41 6.41
CA VAL A 221 3.03 -0.07 6.59
C VAL A 221 2.81 0.63 5.24
N VAL A 222 3.79 0.54 4.34
CA VAL A 222 3.68 1.08 2.97
C VAL A 222 2.56 0.37 2.21
N LEU A 223 2.50 -0.96 2.30
CA LEU A 223 1.44 -1.76 1.70
C LEU A 223 0.05 -1.37 2.23
N TYR A 224 -0.07 -1.16 3.54
CA TYR A 224 -1.32 -0.70 4.14
C TYR A 224 -1.77 0.66 3.57
N ARG A 225 -0.85 1.62 3.43
CA ARG A 225 -1.17 2.94 2.82
C ARG A 225 -1.53 2.85 1.34
N LYS A 226 -0.95 1.92 0.57
CA LYS A 226 -1.35 1.68 -0.83
C LYS A 226 -2.73 1.03 -0.92
N LEU A 227 -3.08 0.17 0.03
CA LEU A 227 -4.39 -0.48 0.11
C LEU A 227 -5.51 0.50 0.52
N PHE A 228 -5.24 1.38 1.47
CA PHE A 228 -6.21 2.33 2.04
C PHE A 228 -5.73 3.77 1.91
N PRO A 229 -5.61 4.30 0.69
CA PRO A 229 -4.99 5.59 0.46
C PRO A 229 -5.74 6.76 1.10
N GLU A 230 -7.05 6.65 1.30
CA GLU A 230 -7.88 7.62 2.00
C GLU A 230 -7.56 7.76 3.50
N ARG A 231 -6.89 6.76 4.09
CA ARG A 231 -6.47 6.79 5.50
C ARG A 231 -5.08 7.36 5.70
N ALA A 232 -4.29 7.47 4.63
CA ALA A 232 -2.95 8.04 4.73
C ALA A 232 -3.05 9.56 4.92
N HIS A 233 -2.37 10.05 5.95
CA HIS A 233 -2.29 11.47 6.25
C HIS A 233 -1.48 12.22 5.18
N LEU A 234 -2.03 13.36 4.73
CA LEU A 234 -1.37 14.30 3.84
C LEU A 234 -1.73 15.71 4.28
N ASP A 235 -0.79 16.43 4.88
CA ASP A 235 -1.00 17.80 5.32
C ASP A 235 -0.85 18.77 4.15
N LYS A 236 -1.95 19.03 3.44
CA LYS A 236 -1.94 19.96 2.30
C LYS A 236 -1.71 21.40 2.76
N GLY A 237 -1.97 21.71 4.02
CA GLY A 237 -1.72 23.00 4.64
C GLY A 237 -0.23 23.34 4.66
N ILE A 238 0.58 22.40 5.15
CA ILE A 238 2.05 22.48 5.13
C ILE A 238 2.56 22.56 3.70
N LEU A 239 2.10 21.65 2.82
CA LEU A 239 2.57 21.60 1.43
C LEU A 239 2.33 22.91 0.67
N ARG A 240 1.13 23.49 0.78
CA ARG A 240 0.84 24.81 0.18
C ARG A 240 1.69 25.92 0.78
N THR A 241 2.08 25.80 2.05
CA THR A 241 2.92 26.80 2.74
C THR A 241 4.37 26.69 2.33
N ILE A 242 4.89 25.47 2.17
CA ILE A 242 6.22 25.21 1.60
C ILE A 242 6.34 25.90 0.23
N LEU A 243 5.34 25.76 -0.64
CA LEU A 243 5.31 26.43 -1.96
C LEU A 243 5.33 27.96 -1.90
N ARG A 244 4.93 28.58 -0.77
CA ARG A 244 5.02 30.04 -0.57
C ARG A 244 6.35 30.47 0.03
N LEU A 245 7.01 29.58 0.75
CA LEU A 245 8.26 29.85 1.46
C LEU A 245 9.48 29.60 0.57
N LEU A 246 9.41 28.60 -0.31
CA LEU A 246 10.50 28.25 -1.22
C LEU A 246 10.43 29.04 -2.53
N PRO A 247 11.59 29.45 -3.09
CA PRO A 247 11.65 29.93 -4.46
C PRO A 247 11.12 28.89 -5.46
N MET A 248 10.62 29.37 -6.60
CA MET A 248 10.32 28.51 -7.75
C MET A 248 11.54 27.67 -8.16
N ASP A 249 11.29 26.46 -8.66
CA ASP A 249 12.29 25.48 -9.10
C ASP A 249 13.25 25.00 -7.99
N SER A 250 12.95 25.30 -6.72
CA SER A 250 13.73 24.79 -5.59
C SER A 250 13.62 23.27 -5.51
N SER A 251 14.72 22.61 -5.14
CA SER A 251 14.70 21.18 -4.86
C SER A 251 14.40 20.89 -3.40
N LEU A 252 13.51 19.94 -3.16
CA LEU A 252 13.14 19.46 -1.82
C LEU A 252 13.34 17.95 -1.73
N CYS A 253 13.87 17.46 -0.61
CA CYS A 253 13.85 16.04 -0.32
C CYS A 253 13.12 15.75 0.98
N ASP A 254 12.12 14.88 0.91
CA ASP A 254 11.35 14.36 2.02
C ASP A 254 12.07 13.13 2.62
N PHE A 255 12.66 13.32 3.80
CA PHE A 255 13.36 12.30 4.57
C PHE A 255 12.35 11.63 5.50
N GLY A 256 12.18 10.31 5.36
CA GLY A 256 11.06 9.58 5.96
C GLY A 256 9.77 9.68 5.14
N GLY A 257 9.91 9.75 3.81
CA GLY A 257 8.80 10.03 2.91
C GLY A 257 7.78 8.89 2.78
N LEU A 258 8.06 7.71 3.35
CA LEU A 258 7.18 6.54 3.41
C LEU A 258 6.61 6.14 2.04
N ASP A 259 5.37 6.53 1.71
CA ASP A 259 4.75 6.23 0.41
C ASP A 259 4.90 7.36 -0.63
N GLY A 260 5.71 8.37 -0.34
CA GLY A 260 6.16 9.41 -1.27
C GLY A 260 5.14 10.51 -1.55
N ARG A 261 4.00 10.52 -0.85
CA ARG A 261 2.87 11.41 -1.19
C ARG A 261 3.18 12.89 -1.15
N TYR A 262 4.01 13.33 -0.20
CA TYR A 262 4.40 14.74 -0.11
C TYR A 262 5.19 15.15 -1.35
N ALA A 263 6.20 14.35 -1.74
CA ALA A 263 6.99 14.58 -2.94
C ALA A 263 6.15 14.52 -4.23
N LEU A 264 5.31 13.49 -4.38
CA LEU A 264 4.41 13.36 -5.53
C LEU A 264 3.46 14.56 -5.66
N TRP A 265 2.83 14.97 -4.57
CA TRP A 265 1.92 16.12 -4.56
C TRP A 265 2.63 17.43 -4.92
N LEU A 266 3.85 17.64 -4.40
CA LEU A 266 4.65 18.82 -4.73
C LEU A 266 5.05 18.83 -6.21
N ASN A 267 5.49 17.69 -6.75
CA ASN A 267 5.84 17.53 -8.15
C ASN A 267 4.66 17.78 -9.10
N ASP A 268 3.45 17.35 -8.72
CA ASP A 268 2.22 17.58 -9.48
C ASP A 268 1.90 19.09 -9.66
N THR A 269 2.44 19.95 -8.80
CA THR A 269 2.28 21.41 -8.95
C THR A 269 3.20 22.02 -10.01
N GLY A 270 4.32 21.37 -10.33
CA GLY A 270 5.35 21.89 -11.23
C GLY A 270 6.08 23.13 -10.74
N LEU A 271 5.94 23.50 -9.46
CA LEU A 271 6.57 24.71 -8.88
C LEU A 271 7.92 24.42 -8.21
N VAL A 272 8.16 23.17 -7.83
CA VAL A 272 9.36 22.67 -7.13
C VAL A 272 9.71 21.27 -7.65
N GLU A 273 10.94 20.86 -7.41
CA GLU A 273 11.42 19.50 -7.71
C GLU A 273 11.57 18.71 -6.40
N ALA A 274 10.63 17.82 -6.12
CA ALA A 274 10.58 17.08 -4.86
C ALA A 274 11.00 15.61 -5.03
N TYR A 275 11.74 15.11 -4.06
CA TYR A 275 12.20 13.72 -3.95
C TYR A 275 11.82 13.17 -2.60
N ALA A 276 11.78 11.84 -2.45
CA ALA A 276 11.53 11.18 -1.17
C ALA A 276 12.55 10.07 -0.94
N VAL A 277 13.01 9.95 0.30
CA VAL A 277 13.89 8.87 0.77
C VAL A 277 13.36 8.27 2.07
N ASP A 278 13.54 6.97 2.26
CA ASP A 278 13.13 6.26 3.47
C ASP A 278 13.98 5.00 3.68
N GLY A 279 14.17 4.58 4.94
CA GLY A 279 14.99 3.42 5.28
C GLY A 279 14.34 2.07 4.99
N ILE A 280 13.02 2.03 4.79
CA ILE A 280 12.27 0.78 4.62
C ILE A 280 12.83 -0.05 3.46
N ARG A 281 13.17 -1.31 3.75
CA ARG A 281 13.72 -2.24 2.76
C ARG A 281 12.73 -2.55 1.64
N GLY A 282 13.20 -2.49 0.39
CA GLY A 282 12.40 -2.72 -0.81
C GLY A 282 11.36 -1.63 -1.08
N ILE A 283 11.48 -0.45 -0.46
CA ILE A 283 10.51 0.63 -0.61
C ILE A 283 10.48 1.17 -2.05
N PHE A 284 11.61 1.10 -2.76
CA PHE A 284 11.70 1.53 -4.15
C PHE A 284 10.72 0.75 -5.04
N GLU A 285 10.75 -0.57 -4.98
CA GLU A 285 9.83 -1.43 -5.74
C GLU A 285 8.40 -1.29 -5.21
N LEU A 286 8.22 -1.17 -3.90
CA LEU A 286 6.88 -1.01 -3.30
C LEU A 286 6.19 0.28 -3.69
N THR A 287 6.94 1.34 -3.97
CA THR A 287 6.42 2.67 -4.33
C THR A 287 6.53 2.98 -5.81
N ASP A 288 6.84 1.97 -6.64
CA ASP A 288 7.02 2.14 -8.09
C ASP A 288 8.06 3.22 -8.44
N GLY A 289 9.10 3.33 -7.61
CA GLY A 289 10.18 4.30 -7.74
C GLY A 289 9.89 5.69 -7.16
N ALA A 290 8.74 5.92 -6.51
CA ALA A 290 8.41 7.22 -5.92
C ALA A 290 9.26 7.56 -4.69
N VAL A 291 9.78 6.55 -3.98
CA VAL A 291 10.65 6.72 -2.81
C VAL A 291 11.93 5.92 -2.98
N MET A 292 13.07 6.54 -2.73
CA MET A 292 14.37 5.86 -2.79
C MET A 292 14.72 5.27 -1.43
N GLU A 293 15.25 4.05 -1.43
CA GLU A 293 15.70 3.40 -0.21
C GLU A 293 17.01 4.03 0.30
N ALA A 294 16.99 4.58 1.51
CA ALA A 294 18.15 5.12 2.20
C ALA A 294 17.95 5.05 3.73
N ASP A 295 18.81 4.29 4.42
CA ASP A 295 18.83 4.27 5.88
C ASP A 295 19.37 5.59 6.43
N LEU A 296 18.47 6.38 7.04
CA LEU A 296 18.77 7.71 7.56
C LEU A 296 19.65 7.67 8.83
N THR A 297 19.88 6.49 9.41
CA THR A 297 20.79 6.27 10.54
C THR A 297 22.21 5.91 10.10
N THR A 298 22.44 5.71 8.80
CA THR A 298 23.77 5.41 8.25
C THR A 298 24.71 6.61 8.42
N PRO A 299 25.86 6.46 9.11
CA PRO A 299 26.85 7.53 9.24
C PRO A 299 27.40 7.95 7.87
N ASN A 300 27.49 9.27 7.66
CA ASN A 300 27.97 9.83 6.39
C ASN A 300 27.15 9.41 5.16
N LEU A 301 25.84 9.19 5.34
CA LEU A 301 24.92 8.95 4.23
C LEU A 301 25.15 9.99 3.12
N THR A 302 25.32 9.51 1.89
CA THR A 302 25.57 10.32 0.71
C THR A 302 24.53 9.99 -0.34
N LEU A 303 23.57 10.88 -0.54
CA LEU A 303 22.65 10.83 -1.67
C LEU A 303 23.32 11.39 -2.93
N TRP A 304 22.66 11.26 -4.09
CA TRP A 304 23.18 11.70 -5.38
C TRP A 304 23.33 13.22 -5.51
N ARG A 305 22.72 13.99 -4.60
CA ARG A 305 22.80 15.46 -4.54
C ARG A 305 22.45 15.99 -3.15
N GLN A 306 22.68 17.28 -2.97
CA GLN A 306 22.03 18.08 -1.93
C GLN A 306 20.79 18.79 -2.50
N PHE A 307 19.91 19.24 -1.60
CA PHE A 307 18.63 19.86 -1.90
C PHE A 307 18.57 21.27 -1.30
N ASP A 308 17.79 22.17 -1.91
CA ASP A 308 17.58 23.50 -1.34
C ASP A 308 16.92 23.42 0.04
N CYS A 309 15.93 22.53 0.17
CA CYS A 309 15.30 22.20 1.45
C CYS A 309 15.26 20.69 1.72
N VAL A 310 15.37 20.31 2.98
CA VAL A 310 15.02 18.95 3.43
C VAL A 310 13.80 19.02 4.36
N LEU A 311 12.81 18.19 4.08
CA LEU A 311 11.61 17.99 4.89
C LEU A 311 11.77 16.69 5.68
N SER A 312 11.37 16.67 6.95
CA SER A 312 11.33 15.47 7.78
C SER A 312 10.24 15.63 8.83
N LEU A 313 9.07 15.04 8.58
CA LEU A 313 7.91 15.16 9.47
C LEU A 313 7.67 13.85 10.19
N GLU A 314 7.66 13.87 11.53
CA GLU A 314 7.34 12.70 12.36
C GLU A 314 8.23 11.47 12.05
N VAL A 315 9.56 11.67 12.11
CA VAL A 315 10.58 10.64 11.83
C VAL A 315 11.50 10.42 13.02
N ALA A 316 11.96 11.51 13.65
CA ALA A 316 13.01 11.47 14.65
C ALA A 316 12.60 10.73 15.93
N GLU A 317 11.30 10.69 16.25
CA GLU A 317 10.72 9.95 17.36
C GLU A 317 10.81 8.43 17.19
N HIS A 318 10.90 7.95 15.94
CA HIS A 318 11.06 6.54 15.62
C HIS A 318 12.53 6.10 15.63
N ILE A 319 13.46 7.05 15.48
CA ILE A 319 14.90 6.78 15.45
C ILE A 319 15.42 6.62 16.89
N PRO A 320 16.06 5.48 17.24
CA PRO A 320 16.63 5.29 18.57
C PRO A 320 17.62 6.41 18.94
N LYS A 321 17.62 6.81 20.22
CA LYS A 321 18.43 7.94 20.73
C LYS A 321 19.91 7.87 20.33
N GLN A 322 20.49 6.67 20.22
CA GLN A 322 21.90 6.51 19.81
C GLN A 322 22.19 6.92 18.35
N HIS A 323 21.17 6.89 17.48
CA HIS A 323 21.27 7.22 16.05
C HIS A 323 20.78 8.64 15.73
N GLU A 324 20.07 9.29 16.66
CA GLU A 324 19.53 10.65 16.50
C GLU A 324 20.55 11.65 15.97
N ARG A 325 21.76 11.67 16.54
CA ARG A 325 22.80 12.62 16.12
C ARG A 325 23.17 12.38 14.66
N VAL A 326 23.35 11.13 14.26
CA VAL A 326 23.70 10.76 12.88
C VAL A 326 22.58 11.15 11.92
N PHE A 327 21.34 10.92 12.32
CA PHE A 327 20.17 11.35 11.57
C PHE A 327 20.14 12.87 11.34
N LEU A 328 20.30 13.67 12.39
CA LEU A 328 20.34 15.14 12.27
C LEU A 328 21.54 15.62 11.43
N GLU A 329 22.71 14.99 11.56
CA GLU A 329 23.87 15.26 10.70
C GLU A 329 23.58 14.93 9.23
N ASN A 330 22.83 13.86 8.97
CA ASN A 330 22.39 13.49 7.63
C ASN A 330 21.39 14.51 7.06
N LEU A 331 20.43 15.01 7.83
CA LEU A 331 19.55 16.10 7.38
C LEU A 331 20.37 17.34 6.98
N ALA A 332 21.26 17.78 7.87
CA ALA A 332 22.11 18.96 7.64
C ALA A 332 23.05 18.80 6.44
N ARG A 333 23.59 17.59 6.22
CA ARG A 333 24.46 17.31 5.07
C ARG A 333 23.73 17.49 3.74
N HIS A 334 22.43 17.20 3.69
CA HIS A 334 21.67 17.24 2.45
C HIS A 334 20.89 18.53 2.24
N ALA A 335 20.74 19.37 3.26
CA ALA A 335 20.11 20.67 3.16
C ALA A 335 21.10 21.79 2.84
N ARG A 336 20.86 22.51 1.74
CA ARG A 336 21.64 23.70 1.37
C ARG A 336 21.18 24.94 2.12
N GLU A 337 19.88 25.21 2.13
CA GLU A 337 19.31 26.47 2.61
C GLU A 337 18.37 26.27 3.81
N CYS A 338 17.53 25.23 3.82
CA CYS A 338 16.57 25.00 4.89
C CYS A 338 16.33 23.54 5.30
N LEU A 339 15.87 23.39 6.54
CA LEU A 339 15.30 22.18 7.13
C LEU A 339 13.88 22.48 7.59
N ILE A 340 12.93 21.59 7.32
CA ILE A 340 11.60 21.62 7.90
C ILE A 340 11.42 20.33 8.68
N VAL A 341 11.30 20.44 10.01
CA VAL A 341 11.28 19.29 10.91
C VAL A 341 10.06 19.36 11.82
N SER A 342 9.37 18.23 11.97
CA SER A 342 8.46 17.98 13.10
C SER A 342 8.91 16.73 13.85
N TRP A 343 8.64 16.70 15.14
CA TRP A 343 9.09 15.63 16.03
C TRP A 343 8.03 15.47 17.13
N ALA A 344 7.45 14.29 17.24
CA ALA A 344 6.38 14.00 18.19
C ALA A 344 6.75 14.36 19.65
N LEU A 345 5.80 15.00 20.35
CA LEU A 345 5.90 15.27 21.79
C LEU A 345 5.74 13.98 22.59
N PRO A 346 6.26 13.90 23.85
CA PRO A 346 6.13 12.69 24.68
C PRO A 346 4.67 12.31 24.97
N GLU A 347 3.77 13.28 25.03
CA GLU A 347 2.33 13.08 25.18
C GLU A 347 1.63 12.62 23.89
N THR A 348 2.26 12.76 22.73
CA THR A 348 1.74 12.28 21.45
C THR A 348 1.91 10.77 21.39
N LEU A 349 0.78 10.05 21.55
CA LEU A 349 0.75 8.61 21.42
C LEU A 349 0.97 8.19 19.96
N GLY A 350 1.94 7.32 19.72
CA GLY A 350 2.16 6.68 18.43
C GLY A 350 3.00 5.42 18.56
N GLU A 351 2.82 4.50 17.62
CA GLU A 351 3.54 3.24 17.62
C GLU A 351 5.01 3.46 17.24
N GLY A 352 5.94 2.85 17.98
CA GLY A 352 7.37 2.94 17.70
C GLY A 352 8.03 4.27 18.11
N HIS A 353 7.33 5.12 18.87
CA HIS A 353 7.92 6.31 19.48
C HIS A 353 8.93 5.89 20.57
N VAL A 354 10.21 5.90 20.23
CA VAL A 354 11.33 5.54 21.12
C VAL A 354 12.16 6.75 21.55
N ASN A 355 11.93 7.89 20.90
CA ASN A 355 12.76 9.09 21.05
C ASN A 355 11.96 10.41 21.04
N SER A 356 10.71 10.40 21.53
CA SER A 356 9.89 11.62 21.65
C SER A 356 10.46 12.63 22.66
N MET A 357 10.33 13.93 22.38
CA MET A 357 10.93 15.02 23.18
C MET A 357 10.04 16.25 23.22
N SER A 358 10.23 17.09 24.24
CA SER A 358 9.58 18.40 24.25
C SER A 358 10.01 19.25 23.05
N GLU A 359 9.20 20.25 22.69
CA GLU A 359 9.53 21.19 21.62
C GLU A 359 10.87 21.92 21.89
N GLU A 360 11.10 22.35 23.13
CA GLU A 360 12.34 23.04 23.50
C GLU A 360 13.57 22.15 23.32
N GLU A 361 13.47 20.87 23.73
CA GLU A 361 14.56 19.92 23.62
C GLU A 361 14.84 19.58 22.15
N SER A 362 13.83 19.19 21.38
CA SER A 362 13.98 18.87 19.96
C SER A 362 14.53 20.06 19.16
N HIS A 363 14.04 21.28 19.41
CA HIS A 363 14.59 22.51 18.85
C HIS A 363 16.08 22.68 19.16
N ARG A 364 16.46 22.54 20.44
CA ARG A 364 17.86 22.64 20.87
C ARG A 364 18.74 21.62 20.15
N ARG A 365 18.28 20.38 20.02
CA ARG A 365 19.01 19.29 19.34
C ARG A 365 19.22 19.60 17.86
N VAL A 366 18.18 20.06 17.16
CA VAL A 366 18.29 20.46 15.75
C VAL A 366 19.32 21.57 15.58
N VAL A 367 19.26 22.64 16.38
CA VAL A 367 20.20 23.75 16.30
C VAL A 367 21.64 23.31 16.62
N GLU A 368 21.83 22.56 17.71
CA GLU A 368 23.15 22.10 18.19
C GLU A 368 23.87 21.22 17.15
N VAL A 369 23.14 20.29 16.52
CA VAL A 369 23.74 19.30 15.62
C VAL A 369 23.86 19.83 14.19
N THR A 370 22.86 20.55 13.70
CA THR A 370 22.81 21.00 12.30
C THR A 370 23.50 22.35 12.09
N GLY A 371 23.55 23.20 13.12
CA GLY A 371 23.99 24.59 13.02
C GLY A 371 22.98 25.53 12.34
N PHE A 372 21.79 25.05 11.96
CA PHE A 372 20.73 25.89 11.42
C PHE A 372 20.01 26.66 12.54
N VAL A 373 19.41 27.80 12.22
CA VAL A 373 18.64 28.63 13.14
C VAL A 373 17.17 28.62 12.77
N ARG A 374 16.26 28.63 13.76
CA ARG A 374 14.82 28.61 13.48
C ARG A 374 14.37 29.93 12.86
N ASP A 375 13.63 29.86 11.75
CA ASP A 375 12.89 30.99 11.20
C ASP A 375 11.52 31.01 11.86
N ASP A 376 11.32 31.89 12.84
CA ASP A 376 10.07 31.98 13.60
C ASP A 376 8.88 32.42 12.73
N THR A 377 9.11 33.20 11.67
CA THR A 377 8.04 33.66 10.78
C THR A 377 7.55 32.51 9.92
N ALA A 378 8.48 31.80 9.27
CA ALA A 378 8.14 30.63 8.46
C ALA A 378 7.56 29.49 9.31
N THR A 379 8.12 29.27 10.51
CA THR A 379 7.59 28.31 11.50
C THR A 379 6.14 28.63 11.84
N LYS A 380 5.83 29.89 12.17
CA LYS A 380 4.46 30.32 12.45
C LYS A 380 3.52 30.05 11.27
N MET A 381 3.93 30.38 10.05
CA MET A 381 3.14 30.13 8.84
C MET A 381 2.82 28.65 8.64
N LEU A 382 3.80 27.77 8.89
CA LEU A 382 3.62 26.32 8.80
C LEU A 382 2.61 25.83 9.85
N ARG A 383 2.80 26.22 11.13
CA ARG A 383 1.91 25.80 12.23
C ARG A 383 0.48 26.28 12.05
N GLU A 384 0.27 27.52 11.63
CA GLU A 384 -1.07 28.07 11.40
C GLU A 384 -1.78 27.46 10.19
N SER A 385 -1.03 26.90 9.24
CA SER A 385 -1.59 26.30 8.03
C SER A 385 -1.78 24.79 8.13
N ALA A 386 -1.06 24.11 9.03
CA ALA A 386 -1.09 22.66 9.19
C ALA A 386 -2.51 22.15 9.46
N GLU A 387 -2.89 21.11 8.71
CA GLU A 387 -4.18 20.43 8.83
C GLU A 387 -4.14 19.31 9.89
N ILE A 388 -2.95 18.88 10.31
CA ILE A 388 -2.71 17.82 11.29
C ILE A 388 -2.21 18.41 12.61
N GLU A 389 -2.97 18.20 13.69
CA GLU A 389 -2.78 18.88 14.99
C GLU A 389 -1.42 18.62 15.65
N TRP A 390 -0.95 17.37 15.68
CA TRP A 390 0.33 17.05 16.31
C TRP A 390 1.51 17.60 15.52
N ILE A 391 1.44 17.62 14.18
CA ILE A 391 2.44 18.27 13.33
C ILE A 391 2.38 19.79 13.52
N ALA A 392 1.18 20.39 13.58
CA ALA A 392 0.99 21.82 13.83
C ALA A 392 1.62 22.28 15.16
N SER A 393 1.72 21.37 16.13
CA SER A 393 2.27 21.66 17.45
C SER A 393 3.80 21.78 17.45
N THR A 394 4.50 21.05 16.57
CA THR A 394 5.97 20.91 16.63
C THR A 394 6.70 21.36 15.37
N VAL A 395 6.04 21.38 14.20
CA VAL A 395 6.69 21.72 12.93
C VAL A 395 7.39 23.07 13.01
N ALA A 396 8.63 23.09 12.56
CA ALA A 396 9.46 24.28 12.51
C ALA A 396 10.36 24.29 11.27
N MET A 397 10.57 25.49 10.72
CA MET A 397 11.53 25.72 9.64
C MET A 397 12.81 26.29 10.25
N TYR A 398 13.94 25.73 9.82
CA TYR A 398 15.28 26.17 10.18
C TYR A 398 16.03 26.57 8.91
N VAL A 399 16.81 27.63 8.98
CA VAL A 399 17.58 28.19 7.86
C VAL A 399 19.05 28.26 8.22
N LYS A 400 19.92 28.15 7.21
CA LYS A 400 21.36 28.23 7.41
C LYS A 400 21.74 29.66 7.83
N PRO A 401 22.61 29.85 8.85
CA PRO A 401 23.10 31.19 9.19
C PRO A 401 23.85 31.75 7.97
N ASN A 402 23.36 32.87 7.43
CA ASN A 402 23.83 33.60 6.23
C ASN A 402 23.13 33.34 4.87
N SER A 403 21.95 32.69 4.82
CA SER A 403 21.16 32.63 3.57
C SER A 403 20.21 33.82 3.35
N ARG A 404 20.09 34.74 4.32
CA ARG A 404 19.38 36.03 4.18
C ARG A 404 20.14 37.16 4.85
N SER A 405 21.18 37.63 4.19
CA SER A 405 21.65 39.01 4.29
C SER A 405 21.46 39.62 2.91
N ASP A 406 20.64 40.67 2.84
CA ASP A 406 20.39 41.53 1.67
C ASP A 406 19.22 41.12 0.75
N VAL A 407 17.99 41.47 1.15
CA VAL A 407 16.99 42.11 0.26
C VAL A 407 16.30 43.24 1.03
#